data_AF-A0A1V5MVY5-F1
#
_entry.id   AF-A0A1V5MVY5-F1
#
_cell.length_a   1.000
_cell.length_b   1.000
_cell.length_c   1.000
_cell.angle_alpha   90.00
_cell.angle_beta   90.00
_cell.angle_gamma   90.00
#
_symmetry.space_group_name_H-M   'P 1'
#
loop_
_entity.id
_entity.type
_entity.pdbx_description
1 polymer ?
#
loop_
_entity_poly.entity_id
_entity_poly.type
_entity_poly.pdbx_seq_one_letter_code
_entity_poly.pdbx_strand_id
1 'polypeptide(L)'
;MVYIHTNPHRKDLPQYARNIVIRLPQATNYTPEVIKHAINGLRRIFKKGYSYKKAGVIIIEIVPENTVQQNLFYNINDSKTQQLMHTVDELNKRYGRDHVRFSSQGYSKEWKLRQEKLSKCYTTRMDDLLDIN
;
A
#
# COMPACT_ATOMS: atom_id res chain seq x y z
N MET A 1 1.88 11.91 0.24
CA MET A 1 1.54 11.88 1.68
C MET A 1 1.51 10.45 2.20
N VAL A 2 2.08 10.21 3.37
CA VAL A 2 2.02 8.91 4.08
C VAL A 2 1.23 9.11 5.37
N TYR A 3 0.33 8.19 5.70
CA TYR A 3 -0.45 8.25 6.94
C TYR A 3 -0.49 6.90 7.64
N ILE A 4 -0.60 6.95 8.98
CA ILE A 4 -0.84 5.79 9.83
C ILE A 4 -1.78 6.14 10.97
N HIS A 5 -2.61 5.18 11.37
CA HIS A 5 -3.47 5.34 12.55
C HIS A 5 -3.79 4.01 13.25
N THR A 6 -4.02 4.09 14.55
CA THR A 6 -4.56 3.01 15.40
C THR A 6 -6.07 2.85 15.21
N ASN A 7 -6.67 1.87 15.88
CA ASN A 7 -8.12 1.67 15.89
C ASN A 7 -8.77 2.60 16.94
N PRO A 8 -9.52 3.65 16.53
CA PRO A 8 -10.14 4.57 17.47
C PRO A 8 -11.20 3.91 18.37
N HIS A 9 -11.74 2.76 17.97
CA HIS A 9 -12.75 2.04 18.75
C HIS A 9 -12.16 1.11 19.83
N ARG A 10 -10.84 0.97 19.90
CA ARG A 10 -10.17 0.05 20.84
C ARG A 10 -9.55 0.81 22.01
N LYS A 11 -10.37 1.18 23.00
CA LYS A 11 -10.01 2.07 24.13
C LYS A 11 -9.01 1.46 25.12
N ASP A 12 -8.88 0.13 25.12
CA ASP A 12 -7.94 -0.64 25.95
C ASP A 12 -6.46 -0.42 25.59
N LEU A 13 -6.16 0.11 24.40
CA LEU A 13 -4.79 0.26 23.92
C LEU A 13 -4.46 1.69 23.49
N PRO A 14 -3.18 2.11 23.58
CA PRO A 14 -2.77 3.47 23.26
C PRO A 14 -3.17 3.88 21.84
N GLN A 15 -3.64 5.12 21.71
CA GLN A 15 -4.11 5.69 20.45
C GLN A 15 -3.07 6.61 19.83
N TYR A 16 -2.90 6.50 18.51
CA TYR A 16 -1.99 7.34 17.77
C TYR A 16 -2.41 7.44 16.29
N ALA A 17 -2.37 8.65 15.77
CA ALA A 17 -2.59 8.94 14.36
C ALA A 17 -1.63 10.04 13.91
N ARG A 18 -1.02 9.87 12.74
CA ARG A 18 -0.12 10.87 12.15
C ARG A 18 -0.09 10.73 10.64
N ASN A 19 0.16 11.86 9.98
CA ASN A 19 0.49 11.91 8.58
C ASN A 19 1.76 12.76 8.36
N ILE A 20 2.38 12.58 7.20
CA ILE A 20 3.48 13.40 6.72
C ILE A 20 3.42 13.53 5.20
N VAL A 21 3.75 14.71 4.69
CA VAL A 21 3.94 14.95 3.26
C VAL A 21 5.42 14.88 2.95
N ILE A 22 5.81 13.98 2.04
CA ILE A 22 7.16 13.89 1.50
C ILE A 22 7.10 14.47 0.09
N ARG A 23 7.88 15.53 -0.15
CA ARG A 23 8.00 16.16 -1.45
C ARG A 23 9.09 15.45 -2.25
N LEU A 24 8.75 15.01 -3.45
CA LEU A 24 9.72 14.41 -4.37
C LEU A 24 10.52 15.53 -5.05
N PRO A 25 11.82 15.33 -5.35
CA PRO A 25 12.63 16.32 -6.05
C PRO A 25 12.15 16.62 -7.47
N GLN A 26 11.43 15.66 -8.07
CA GLN A 26 10.84 15.70 -9.39
C GLN A 26 9.57 14.83 -9.40
N ALA A 27 8.56 15.19 -10.19
CA ALA A 27 7.42 14.30 -10.44
C ALA A 27 7.90 13.02 -11.17
N THR A 28 7.43 11.85 -10.73
CA THR A 28 7.91 10.57 -11.25
C THR A 28 6.81 9.51 -11.22
N ASN A 29 6.80 8.67 -12.26
CA ASN A 29 6.03 7.43 -12.35
C ASN A 29 6.89 6.19 -12.04
N TYR A 30 8.15 6.37 -11.63
CA TYR A 30 9.04 5.28 -11.27
C TYR A 30 8.69 4.73 -9.88
N THR A 31 7.97 3.61 -9.86
CA THR A 31 7.42 2.99 -8.65
C THR A 31 8.45 2.76 -7.53
N PRO A 32 9.69 2.29 -7.79
CA PRO A 32 10.71 2.13 -6.75
C PRO A 32 11.04 3.41 -5.99
N GLU A 33 11.09 4.56 -6.67
CA GLU A 33 11.38 5.84 -6.01
C GLU A 33 10.21 6.24 -5.10
N VAL A 34 8.97 6.05 -5.55
CA VAL A 34 7.77 6.30 -4.74
C VAL A 34 7.77 5.41 -3.49
N ILE A 35 8.07 4.12 -3.63
CA ILE A 35 8.15 3.16 -2.51
C ILE A 35 9.21 3.61 -1.49
N LYS A 36 10.40 3.99 -1.98
CA LYS A 36 11.52 4.45 -1.13
C LYS A 36 11.13 5.66 -0.28
N HIS A 37 10.53 6.69 -0.89
CA HIS A 37 10.08 7.88 -0.17
C HIS A 37 8.90 7.60 0.76
N ALA A 38 7.97 6.72 0.37
CA ALA A 38 6.87 6.30 1.21
C ALA A 38 7.35 5.58 2.48
N ILE A 39 8.31 4.65 2.35
CA ILE A 39 8.92 3.95 3.48
C ILE A 39 9.69 4.94 4.37
N ASN A 40 10.43 5.89 3.78
CA ASN A 40 11.10 6.96 4.55
C ASN A 40 10.09 7.77 5.37
N GLY A 41 9.00 8.20 4.74
CA GLY A 41 7.91 8.93 5.41
C GLY A 41 7.30 8.11 6.55
N LEU A 42 7.01 6.83 6.30
CA LEU A 42 6.47 5.91 7.32
C LEU A 42 7.41 5.80 8.53
N ARG A 43 8.72 5.61 8.32
CA ARG A 43 9.71 5.51 9.40
C ARG A 43 9.72 6.75 10.30
N ARG A 44 9.49 7.95 9.74
CA ARG A 44 9.46 9.21 10.50
C ARG A 44 8.25 9.34 11.43
N ILE A 45 7.11 8.76 11.04
CA ILE A 45 5.86 8.87 11.81
C ILE A 45 5.55 7.61 12.63
N PHE A 46 6.25 6.51 12.39
CA PHE A 46 6.08 5.26 13.13
C PHE A 46 6.57 5.38 14.58
N LYS A 47 5.78 4.86 15.52
CA LYS A 47 6.13 4.74 16.94
C LYS A 47 5.95 3.30 17.40
N LYS A 48 6.98 2.73 18.01
CA LYS A 48 6.91 1.41 18.66
C LYS A 48 5.91 1.46 19.83
N GLY A 49 5.25 0.34 20.13
CA GLY A 49 4.30 0.22 21.23
C GLY A 49 2.84 0.53 20.87
N TYR A 50 2.56 0.96 19.64
CA TYR A 50 1.20 1.18 19.15
C TYR A 50 0.75 0.03 18.24
N SER A 51 -0.52 -0.37 18.36
CA SER A 51 -1.12 -1.31 17.41
C SER A 51 -1.82 -0.57 16.28
N TYR A 52 -1.09 -0.36 15.20
CA TYR A 52 -1.62 0.28 14.00
C TYR A 52 -2.72 -0.57 13.35
N LYS A 53 -3.81 0.09 12.96
CA LYS A 53 -4.95 -0.54 12.29
C LYS A 53 -4.86 -0.37 10.77
N LYS A 54 -4.37 0.77 10.31
CA LYS A 54 -4.27 1.12 8.89
C LYS A 54 -3.10 2.06 8.65
N ALA A 55 -2.49 1.88 7.49
CA ALA A 55 -1.50 2.75 6.91
C ALA A 55 -1.84 2.96 5.43
N GLY A 56 -1.36 4.04 4.83
CA GLY A 56 -1.53 4.26 3.41
C GLY A 56 -0.68 5.39 2.87
N VAL A 57 -0.62 5.43 1.54
CA VAL A 57 0.06 6.45 0.76
C VAL A 57 -0.97 7.11 -0.13
N ILE A 58 -0.94 8.43 -0.19
CA ILE A 58 -1.75 9.26 -1.10
C ILE A 58 -0.78 10.03 -1.98
N ILE A 59 -0.90 9.86 -3.30
CA ILE A 59 -0.16 10.65 -4.27
C ILE A 59 -0.95 11.94 -4.54
N ILE A 60 -0.26 13.07 -4.53
CA ILE A 60 -0.81 14.41 -4.72
C ILE A 60 0.06 15.14 -5.75
N GLU A 61 -0.44 16.23 -6.33
CA GLU A 61 0.26 17.02 -7.37
C GLU A 61 0.62 16.17 -8.61
N ILE A 62 -0.35 15.42 -9.11
CA ILE A 62 -0.18 14.63 -10.34
C ILE A 62 -0.10 15.60 -11.52
N VAL A 63 0.93 15.44 -12.34
CA VAL A 63 1.18 16.24 -13.54
C VAL A 63 1.20 15.35 -14.78
N PRO A 64 0.82 15.87 -15.96
CA PRO A 64 1.04 15.18 -17.23
C PRO A 64 2.52 14.83 -17.44
N GLU A 65 2.80 13.67 -18.04
CA GLU A 65 4.18 13.21 -18.27
C GLU A 65 4.98 14.13 -19.20
N ASN A 66 4.30 14.81 -20.12
CA ASN A 66 4.91 15.77 -21.05
C ASN A 66 5.18 17.16 -20.45
N THR A 67 4.76 17.43 -19.20
CA THR A 67 4.94 18.75 -18.54
C THR A 67 5.74 18.67 -17.24
N VAL A 68 6.55 17.62 -17.08
CA VAL A 68 7.40 17.44 -15.89
C VAL A 68 8.58 18.42 -15.92
N GLN A 69 8.62 19.33 -14.95
CA GLN A 69 9.79 20.16 -14.70
C GLN A 69 10.99 19.28 -14.35
N GLN A 70 12.09 19.46 -15.07
CA GLN A 70 13.33 18.72 -14.85
C GLN A 70 14.14 19.30 -13.68
N ASN A 71 14.98 18.47 -13.08
CA ASN A 71 15.89 18.87 -12.00
C ASN A 71 17.33 18.66 -12.44
N LEU A 72 18.16 19.70 -12.34
CA LEU A 72 19.54 19.70 -12.82
C LEU A 72 20.43 18.64 -12.13
N PHE A 73 20.17 18.35 -10.86
CA PHE A 73 20.98 17.44 -10.04
C PHE A 73 20.29 16.10 -9.79
N TYR A 74 19.09 15.91 -10.33
CA TYR A 74 18.26 14.74 -10.05
C TYR A 74 17.52 14.33 -11.32
N ASN A 75 17.99 13.27 -11.96
CA ASN A 75 17.33 12.69 -13.12
C ASN A 75 17.11 11.20 -12.87
N ILE A 76 15.91 10.87 -12.40
CA ILE A 76 15.49 9.47 -12.18
C ILE A 76 14.64 8.94 -13.33
N ASN A 77 13.94 9.81 -14.06
CA ASN A 77 13.11 9.40 -15.20
C ASN A 77 13.94 9.37 -16.48
N ASP A 78 15.02 8.59 -16.48
CA ASP A 78 15.78 8.33 -17.69
C ASP A 78 15.03 7.35 -18.63
N SER A 79 15.51 7.21 -19.87
CA SER A 79 14.88 6.30 -20.84
C SER A 79 14.80 4.85 -20.36
N LYS A 80 15.76 4.41 -19.53
CA LYS A 80 15.81 3.04 -19.01
C LYS A 80 14.71 2.77 -17.99
N THR A 81 14.51 3.69 -17.05
CA THR A 81 13.45 3.57 -16.03
C THR A 81 12.05 3.64 -16.65
N GLN A 82 11.86 4.46 -17.68
CA GLN A 82 10.61 4.52 -18.43
C GLN A 82 10.32 3.20 -19.16
N GLN A 83 11.31 2.66 -19.88
CA GLN A 83 11.18 1.36 -20.55
C GLN A 83 10.88 0.23 -19.56
N LEU A 84 11.60 0.21 -18.43
CA LEU A 84 11.38 -0.77 -17.37
C LEU A 84 9.94 -0.71 -16.84
N MET A 85 9.44 0.48 -16.50
CA MET A 85 8.08 0.63 -16.00
C MET A 85 7.04 0.23 -17.05
N HIS A 86 7.24 0.62 -18.31
CA HIS A 86 6.38 0.20 -19.41
C HIS A 86 6.30 -1.33 -19.54
N THR A 87 7.45 -2.01 -19.52
CA THR A 87 7.48 -3.48 -19.60
C THR A 87 6.79 -4.13 -18.41
N VAL A 88 6.97 -3.61 -17.19
CA VAL A 88 6.28 -4.12 -15.99
C VAL A 88 4.76 -3.97 -16.15
N ASP A 89 4.29 -2.83 -16.63
CA ASP A 89 2.87 -2.56 -16.83
C ASP A 89 2.28 -3.45 -17.94
N GLU A 90 3.00 -3.66 -19.04
CA GLU A 90 2.61 -4.57 -20.12
C GLU A 90 2.48 -6.02 -19.63
N LEU A 91 3.44 -6.50 -18.85
CA LEU A 91 3.41 -7.85 -18.28
C LEU A 91 2.19 -8.02 -17.36
N ASN A 92 1.93 -7.05 -16.48
CA ASN A 92 0.76 -7.07 -15.60
C ASN A 92 -0.57 -6.95 -16.37
N LYS A 93 -0.59 -6.22 -17.49
CA LYS A 93 -1.78 -6.15 -18.35
C LYS A 93 -2.04 -7.47 -19.07
N ARG A 94 -0.98 -8.16 -19.53
CA ARG A 94 -1.08 -9.41 -20.31
C ARG A 94 -1.37 -10.63 -19.45
N TYR A 95 -0.70 -10.76 -18.31
CA TYR A 95 -0.75 -11.98 -17.48
C TYR A 95 -1.62 -11.84 -16.23
N GLY A 96 -2.28 -10.70 -16.08
CA GLY A 96 -3.14 -10.40 -14.94
C GLY A 96 -2.44 -9.52 -13.90
N ARG A 97 -3.28 -8.87 -13.09
CA ARG A 97 -2.85 -7.90 -12.08
C ARG A 97 -1.88 -8.54 -11.08
N ASP A 98 -0.82 -7.81 -10.74
CA ASP A 98 0.22 -8.21 -9.79
C ASP A 98 0.97 -9.51 -10.18
N HIS A 99 1.02 -9.86 -11.47
CA HIS A 99 1.84 -10.97 -11.98
C HIS A 99 3.35 -10.69 -11.80
N VAL A 100 3.78 -9.48 -12.16
CA VAL A 100 5.09 -8.92 -11.84
C VAL A 100 4.91 -7.86 -10.75
N ARG A 101 5.67 -8.01 -9.67
CA ARG A 101 5.53 -7.19 -8.47
C ARG A 101 6.87 -6.83 -7.87
N PHE A 102 6.90 -5.74 -7.11
CA PHE A 102 8.07 -5.37 -6.33
C PHE A 102 8.15 -6.25 -5.07
N SER A 103 9.36 -6.72 -4.73
CA SER A 103 9.58 -7.58 -3.56
C SER A 103 9.05 -6.95 -2.25
N SER A 104 9.13 -5.62 -2.12
CA SER A 104 8.61 -4.86 -0.97
C SER A 104 7.09 -4.95 -0.79
N GLN A 105 6.34 -5.33 -1.82
CA GLN A 105 4.88 -5.55 -1.74
C GLN A 105 4.55 -6.85 -0.99
N GLY A 106 5.51 -7.78 -0.91
CA GLY A 106 5.31 -9.11 -0.34
C GLY A 106 4.35 -9.99 -1.16
N TYR A 107 4.16 -11.22 -0.69
CA TYR A 107 3.09 -12.09 -1.15
C TYR A 107 1.92 -11.97 -0.19
N SER A 108 0.90 -11.21 -0.56
CA SER A 108 -0.34 -11.18 0.24
C SER A 108 -1.15 -12.46 -0.01
N LYS A 109 -1.58 -13.08 1.08
CA LYS A 109 -2.74 -14.00 1.15
C LYS A 109 -3.92 -13.42 0.38
N GLU A 110 -4.75 -14.30 -0.19
CA GLU A 110 -6.09 -13.95 -0.67
C GLU A 110 -6.77 -13.02 0.34
N TRP A 111 -7.28 -11.89 -0.15
CA TRP A 111 -8.03 -10.95 0.67
C TRP A 111 -9.22 -11.70 1.29
N LYS A 112 -9.11 -12.05 2.58
CA LYS A 112 -10.22 -12.61 3.35
C LYS A 112 -10.81 -11.52 4.21
N LEU A 113 -12.12 -11.34 4.08
CA LEU A 113 -12.90 -10.56 5.04
C LEU A 113 -12.66 -11.11 6.44
N ARG A 114 -12.52 -10.23 7.42
CA ARG A 114 -12.42 -10.62 8.83
C ARG A 114 -13.80 -11.08 9.31
N GLN A 115 -14.09 -12.36 9.10
CA GLN A 115 -15.35 -13.03 9.42
C GLN A 115 -15.37 -13.67 10.83
N GLU A 116 -14.64 -13.10 11.79
CA GLU A 116 -14.55 -13.65 13.17
C GLU A 116 -15.88 -13.62 13.94
N LYS A 117 -16.88 -12.88 13.43
CA LYS A 117 -18.23 -12.79 13.99
C LYS A 117 -19.30 -13.30 13.02
N LEU A 118 -18.93 -14.14 12.06
CA LEU A 118 -19.92 -14.75 11.17
C LEU A 118 -20.81 -15.67 12.01
N SER A 119 -22.13 -15.49 11.90
CA SER A 119 -23.07 -16.48 12.43
C SER A 119 -22.86 -17.80 11.72
N LYS A 120 -23.01 -18.91 12.45
CA LYS A 120 -23.01 -20.26 11.88
C LYS A 120 -24.06 -20.37 10.75
N CYS A 121 -23.68 -21.00 9.65
CA CYS A 121 -24.53 -21.23 8.48
C CYS A 121 -25.31 -22.54 8.64
N TYR A 122 -26.19 -22.63 9.65
CA TYR A 122 -26.89 -23.88 10.02
C TYR A 122 -27.67 -24.54 8.87
N THR A 123 -28.13 -23.76 7.88
CA THR A 123 -28.94 -24.29 6.76
C THR A 123 -28.13 -24.58 5.50
N THR A 124 -26.89 -24.10 5.41
CA THR A 124 -26.10 -24.13 4.16
C THR A 124 -24.71 -24.73 4.33
N ARG A 125 -24.29 -25.06 5.56
CA ARG A 125 -23.01 -25.70 5.86
C ARG A 125 -23.20 -26.77 6.91
N MET A 126 -23.00 -28.03 6.52
CA MET A 126 -23.19 -29.18 7.42
C MET A 126 -22.27 -29.11 8.64
N ASP A 127 -21.04 -28.61 8.48
CA ASP A 127 -20.07 -28.45 9.59
C ASP A 127 -20.51 -27.43 10.66
N ASP A 128 -21.48 -26.57 10.33
CA ASP A 128 -22.00 -25.54 11.25
C ASP A 128 -23.24 -26.05 12.03
N LEU A 129 -23.71 -27.27 11.78
CA LEU A 129 -24.86 -27.86 12.49
C LEU A 129 -24.56 -28.04 13.99
N LEU A 130 -25.63 -28.03 14.79
CA LEU A 130 -25.55 -28.29 16.22
C LEU A 130 -25.36 -29.79 16.45
N ASP A 131 -24.24 -30.15 17.07
CA ASP A 131 -23.98 -31.52 17.50
C ASP A 131 -24.65 -31.75 18.86
N ILE A 132 -25.50 -32.77 18.94
CA ILE A 132 -26.26 -33.12 20.14
C ILE A 132 -25.71 -34.46 20.62
N ASN A 133 -24.88 -34.42 21.67
CA ASN A 133 -24.47 -35.63 22.40
C ASN A 133 -25.58 -36.09 23.34
#